data_AF-A0A6M8V1K7-F1
#
_entry.id   AF-A0A6M8V1K7-F1
#
_cell.length_a   1.000
_cell.length_b   1.000
_cell.length_c   1.000
_cell.angle_alpha   90.00
_cell.angle_beta   90.00
_cell.angle_gamma   90.00
#
_symmetry.space_group_name_H-M   'P 1'
#
loop_
_entity.id
_entity.type
_entity.pdbx_description
1 polymer ?
#
loop_
_entity_poly.entity_id
_entity_poly.type
_entity_poly.pdbx_seq_one_letter_code
_entity_poly.pdbx_strand_id
1 'polypeptide(L)'
;MALATVTFFGENISSYGIPKTLYSYLISVSINQALGDRDKIVKIVPISEGAPKPIRELPFIIKNSDWKKAIFEAFNILEKMEGLKGLKNHKSIVELEKQGSLVSA
;
A
#
# COMPACT_ATOMS: atom_id res chain seq x y z
N MET A 1 12.30 -1.40 -6.47
CA MET A 1 10.84 -1.22 -6.36
C MET A 1 10.43 -1.76 -5.00
N ALA A 2 9.51 -1.13 -4.30
CA ALA A 2 9.03 -1.64 -3.01
C ALA A 2 7.51 -1.83 -3.08
N LEU A 3 7.04 -2.92 -2.49
CA LEU A 3 5.62 -3.23 -2.38
C LEU A 3 5.23 -3.22 -0.90
N ALA A 4 4.00 -2.82 -0.63
CA ALA A 4 3.41 -3.00 0.68
C ALA A 4 1.95 -3.38 0.53
N THR A 5 1.43 -4.12 1.50
CA THR A 5 0.01 -4.37 1.62
C THR A 5 -0.49 -3.85 2.95
N VAL A 6 -1.73 -3.38 2.97
CA VAL A 6 -2.44 -3.09 4.22
C VAL A 6 -3.83 -3.66 4.13
N THR A 7 -4.22 -4.36 5.19
CA THR A 7 -5.56 -4.94 5.34
C THR A 7 -6.22 -4.31 6.55
N PHE A 8 -7.39 -3.70 6.35
CA PHE A 8 -8.25 -3.17 7.41
C PHE A 8 -9.34 -4.19 7.74
N PHE A 9 -9.55 -4.41 9.03
CA PHE A 9 -10.57 -5.30 9.56
C PHE A 9 -11.87 -4.54 9.78
N GLY A 10 -12.92 -4.88 9.05
CA GLY A 10 -14.25 -4.30 9.23
C GLY A 10 -14.85 -4.65 10.60
N GLU A 11 -15.80 -3.84 11.05
CA GLU A 11 -16.43 -3.97 12.37
C GLU A 11 -17.43 -5.13 12.46
N ASN A 12 -17.88 -5.66 11.32
CA ASN A 12 -18.80 -6.79 11.28
C ASN A 12 -18.05 -8.08 11.65
N ILE A 13 -18.21 -8.50 12.90
CA ILE A 13 -17.54 -9.68 13.45
C ILE A 13 -18.51 -10.87 13.42
N SER A 14 -18.02 -12.03 12.98
CA SER A 14 -18.77 -13.29 13.01
C SER A 14 -18.95 -13.82 14.43
N SER A 15 -19.83 -14.82 14.59
CA SER A 15 -20.02 -15.55 15.85
C SER A 15 -18.75 -16.19 16.41
N TYR A 16 -17.70 -16.32 15.60
CA TYR A 16 -16.39 -16.84 15.99
C TYR A 16 -15.34 -15.76 16.29
N GLY A 17 -15.73 -14.48 16.33
CA GLY A 17 -14.79 -13.38 16.60
C GLY A 17 -13.94 -12.96 15.37
N ILE A 18 -14.22 -13.50 14.19
CA ILE A 18 -13.48 -13.21 12.95
C ILE A 18 -14.18 -12.09 12.17
N PRO A 19 -13.47 -11.02 11.75
CA PRO A 19 -14.02 -9.98 10.87
C PRO A 19 -14.54 -10.59 9.57
N LYS A 20 -15.81 -10.32 9.25
CA LYS A 20 -16.44 -10.78 8.00
C LYS A 20 -16.00 -9.99 6.78
N THR A 21 -15.56 -8.74 6.99
CA THR A 21 -15.16 -7.84 5.90
C THR A 21 -13.70 -7.45 6.07
N LEU A 22 -12.93 -7.61 5.00
CA LEU A 22 -11.53 -7.21 4.92
C LEU A 22 -11.35 -6.24 3.76
N TYR A 23 -10.78 -5.07 4.04
CA TYR A 23 -10.42 -4.09 3.02
C TYR A 23 -8.91 -4.12 2.81
N SER A 24 -8.46 -4.72 1.72
CA SER A 24 -7.04 -4.90 1.42
C SER A 24 -6.62 -3.98 0.29
N TYR A 25 -5.44 -3.39 0.45
CA TYR A 25 -4.81 -2.50 -0.52
C TYR A 25 -3.38 -2.95 -0.81
N LEU A 26 -3.01 -2.88 -2.08
CA LEU A 26 -1.64 -2.99 -2.55
C LEU A 26 -1.08 -1.58 -2.79
N ILE A 27 0.08 -1.30 -2.21
CA ILE A 27 0.83 -0.08 -2.37
C ILE A 27 2.08 -0.43 -3.16
N SER A 28 2.23 0.20 -4.32
CA SER A 28 3.42 0.07 -5.16
C SER A 28 4.21 1.37 -5.13
N VAL A 29 5.49 1.26 -4.78
CA VAL A 29 6.45 2.37 -4.80
C VAL A 29 7.53 2.09 -5.83
N SER A 30 7.54 2.90 -6.88
CA SER A 30 8.56 2.89 -7.93
C SER A 30 9.37 4.18 -7.92
N ILE A 31 10.56 4.13 -8.53
CA ILE A 31 11.42 5.30 -8.71
C ILE A 31 10.97 6.00 -9.99
N ASN A 32 10.93 7.33 -9.98
CA ASN A 32 10.78 8.08 -11.21
C ASN A 32 12.13 8.20 -11.93
N GLN A 33 12.40 7.31 -12.89
CA GLN A 33 13.65 7.36 -13.67
C GLN A 33 13.82 8.66 -14.46
N ALA A 34 12.73 9.38 -14.77
CA ALA A 34 12.79 10.63 -15.54
C ALA A 34 13.11 11.88 -14.68
N LEU A 35 12.80 11.86 -13.38
CA LEU A 35 13.05 12.98 -12.45
C LEU A 35 14.21 12.72 -11.47
N GLY A 36 14.73 11.48 -11.43
CA GLY A 36 15.86 11.06 -10.62
C GLY A 36 15.46 10.24 -9.38
N ASP A 37 16.45 9.57 -8.78
CA ASP A 37 16.24 8.57 -7.72
C ASP A 37 15.63 9.12 -6.42
N ARG A 38 15.54 10.43 -6.26
CA ARG A 38 15.02 11.08 -5.04
C ARG A 38 13.50 11.12 -4.97
N ASP A 39 12.81 11.03 -6.11
CA ASP A 39 11.36 11.09 -6.17
C ASP A 39 10.77 9.69 -6.32
N LYS A 40 9.69 9.42 -5.59
CA LYS A 40 8.99 8.13 -5.59
C LYS A 40 7.59 8.29 -6.15
N ILE A 41 7.24 7.42 -7.09
CA ILE A 41 5.89 7.29 -7.61
C ILE A 41 5.19 6.24 -6.76
N VAL A 42 4.08 6.64 -6.16
CA VAL A 42 3.25 5.79 -5.31
C VAL A 42 1.92 5.55 -5.99
N LYS A 43 1.51 4.29 -6.05
CA LYS A 43 0.18 3.87 -6.50
C LYS A 43 -0.47 3.00 -5.43
N ILE A 44 -1.71 3.31 -5.10
CA ILE A 44 -2.53 2.55 -4.15
C ILE A 44 -3.64 1.87 -4.94
N VAL A 45 -3.77 0.55 -4.78
CA VAL A 45 -4.74 -0.26 -5.53
C VAL A 45 -5.55 -1.10 -4.54
N PRO A 46 -6.89 -0.97 -4.50
CA PRO A 46 -7.71 -1.90 -3.74
C PRO A 46 -7.61 -3.30 -4.36
N ILE A 47 -7.39 -4.32 -3.53
CA ILE A 47 -7.25 -5.73 -3.96
C ILE A 47 -8.32 -6.65 -3.38
N SER A 48 -9.15 -6.18 -2.45
CA SER A 48 -10.34 -6.91 -2.00
C SER A 48 -11.62 -6.31 -2.58
N GLU A 49 -12.61 -7.16 -2.77
CA GLU A 49 -13.94 -6.74 -3.21
C GLU A 49 -14.61 -5.84 -2.17
N GLY A 50 -15.28 -4.78 -2.62
CA GLY A 50 -15.96 -3.82 -1.74
C GLY A 50 -15.03 -2.86 -0.98
N ALA A 51 -13.71 -2.90 -1.21
CA ALA A 51 -12.78 -1.93 -0.63
C ALA A 51 -13.09 -0.50 -1.08
N PRO A 52 -13.23 0.47 -0.16
CA PRO A 52 -13.39 1.88 -0.51
C PRO A 52 -12.30 2.36 -1.46
N LYS A 53 -12.67 3.12 -2.49
CA LYS A 53 -11.68 3.65 -3.44
C LYS A 53 -10.73 4.64 -2.75
N PRO A 54 -9.40 4.54 -2.96
CA PRO A 54 -8.46 5.47 -2.37
C PRO A 54 -8.76 6.91 -2.80
N ILE A 55 -8.60 7.89 -1.90
CA ILE A 55 -8.74 9.32 -2.24
C ILE A 55 -7.78 9.72 -3.38
N ARG A 56 -6.65 9.02 -3.50
CA ARG A 56 -5.70 9.16 -4.61
C ARG A 56 -5.68 7.89 -5.45
N GLU A 57 -6.64 7.78 -6.36
CA GLU A 57 -6.72 6.64 -7.30
C GLU A 57 -5.58 6.64 -8.33
N LEU A 58 -5.15 7.83 -8.77
CA LEU A 58 -4.05 7.98 -9.70
C LEU A 58 -2.70 7.91 -8.98
N PRO A 59 -1.65 7.41 -9.65
CA PRO A 59 -0.30 7.48 -9.13
C PRO A 59 0.08 8.92 -8.77
N PHE A 60 0.73 9.11 -7.62
CA PHE A 60 1.19 10.41 -7.15
C PHE A 60 2.65 10.37 -6.76
N ILE A 61 3.29 11.54 -6.78
CA ILE A 61 4.72 11.68 -6.51
C ILE A 61 4.93 12.12 -5.06
N ILE A 62 5.82 11.44 -4.37
CA ILE A 62 6.41 11.89 -3.10
C ILE A 62 7.84 12.34 -3.41
N LYS A 63 8.10 13.62 -3.16
CA LYS A 63 9.37 14.26 -3.51
C LYS A 63 10.41 14.03 -2.42
N ASN A 64 11.67 13.89 -2.82
CA ASN A 64 12.82 13.81 -1.91
C ASN A 64 12.60 12.82 -0.75
N SER A 65 12.23 11.57 -1.09
CA SER A 65 11.91 10.53 -0.12
C SER A 65 12.61 9.21 -0.43
N ASP A 66 12.82 8.42 0.62
CA ASP A 66 13.10 7.01 0.46
C ASP A 66 11.80 6.22 0.21
N TRP A 67 11.94 4.94 -0.08
CA TRP A 67 10.80 4.06 -0.32
C TRP A 67 10.00 3.80 0.97
N LYS A 68 10.66 3.75 2.14
CA LYS A 68 10.00 3.53 3.44
C LYS A 68 9.04 4.66 3.76
N LYS A 69 9.51 5.90 3.71
CA LYS A 69 8.71 7.11 3.92
C LYS A 69 7.57 7.20 2.93
N ALA A 70 7.80 6.84 1.66
CA ALA A 70 6.76 6.81 0.65
C ALA A 70 5.63 5.80 0.98
N ILE A 71 5.99 4.61 1.46
CA ILE A 71 5.03 3.60 1.95
C ILE A 71 4.28 4.12 3.19
N PHE A 72 4.99 4.72 4.16
CA PHE A 72 4.35 5.28 5.36
C PHE A 72 3.35 6.39 5.03
N GLU A 73 3.66 7.28 4.08
CA GLU A 73 2.70 8.27 3.61
C GLU A 73 1.49 7.63 2.94
N ALA A 74 1.67 6.56 2.16
CA ALA A 74 0.55 5.81 1.58
C ALA A 74 -0.34 5.17 2.65
N PHE A 75 0.24 4.58 3.70
CA PHE A 75 -0.53 4.09 4.85
C PHE A 75 -1.31 5.21 5.53
N ASN A 76 -0.67 6.35 5.79
CA ASN A 76 -1.31 7.50 6.42
C ASN A 76 -2.48 8.04 5.60
N ILE A 77 -2.40 8.00 4.27
CA ILE A 77 -3.51 8.38 3.38
C ILE A 77 -4.69 7.43 3.60
N LEU A 78 -4.44 6.12 3.59
CA LEU A 78 -5.49 5.11 3.80
C LEU A 78 -6.11 5.21 5.20
N GLU A 79 -5.31 5.37 6.26
CA GLU A 79 -5.80 5.47 7.64
C GLU A 79 -6.64 6.73 7.91
N LYS A 80 -6.49 7.77 7.09
CA LYS A 80 -7.29 9.00 7.17
C LYS A 80 -8.57 8.96 6.33
N MET A 81 -8.78 7.92 5.52
CA MET A 81 -10.01 7.77 4.75
C MET A 81 -11.19 7.52 5.68
N GLU A 82 -12.30 8.22 5.45
CA GLU A 82 -13.50 8.16 6.31
C GLU A 82 -13.99 6.72 6.53
N GLY A 83 -14.02 5.90 5.47
CA GLY A 83 -14.46 4.49 5.55
C GLY A 83 -13.44 3.49 6.13
N LEU A 84 -12.22 3.92 6.44
CA LEU A 84 -11.16 3.07 7.00
C LEU A 84 -10.66 3.57 8.36
N LYS A 85 -10.98 4.81 8.72
CA LYS A 85 -10.51 5.49 9.92
C LYS A 85 -10.99 4.74 11.16
N GLY A 86 -10.05 4.44 12.07
CA GLY A 86 -10.33 3.75 13.33
C GLY A 86 -10.43 2.23 13.22
N LEU A 87 -10.44 1.67 12.01
CA LEU A 87 -10.39 0.22 11.83
C LEU A 87 -9.02 -0.32 12.23
N LYS A 88 -9.02 -1.49 12.89
CA LYS A 88 -7.79 -2.25 13.10
C LYS A 88 -7.19 -2.60 11.74
N ASN A 89 -5.86 -2.59 11.63
CA ASN A 89 -5.19 -2.92 10.39
C ASN A 89 -3.95 -3.78 10.60
N HIS A 90 -3.57 -4.49 9.54
CA HIS A 90 -2.33 -5.23 9.45
C HIS A 90 -1.55 -4.71 8.23
N LYS A 91 -0.31 -4.26 8.47
CA LYS A 91 0.58 -3.68 7.46
C LYS A 91 1.71 -4.67 7.19
N SER A 92 1.98 -4.95 5.92
CA SER A 92 3.10 -5.78 5.48
C SER A 92 3.90 -5.03 4.42
N ILE A 93 5.22 -5.10 4.51
CA ILE A 93 6.14 -4.45 3.58
C ILE A 93 7.00 -5.54 2.97
N VAL A 94 7.03 -5.59 1.64
CA VAL A 94 7.82 -6.54 0.85
C VAL A 94 8.86 -5.74 0.07
N GLU A 95 10.11 -5.87 0.48
CA GLU A 95 11.24 -5.33 -0.27
C GLU A 95 11.58 -6.32 -1.39
N LEU A 96 11.40 -5.89 -2.64
CA LEU A 96 11.91 -6.64 -3.78
C LEU A 96 13.41 -6.35 -3.85
N GLU A 97 14.22 -7.20 -3.20
CA GLU A 97 15.65 -7.24 -3.48
C GLU A 97 15.84 -7.43 -4.99
N LYS A 98 16.89 -6.81 -5.57
CA LYS A 98 17.29 -7.07 -6.94
C LYS A 98 17.39 -8.58 -7.09
N GLN A 99 16.48 -9.20 -7.85
CA GLN A 99 16.69 -10.55 -8.34
C GLN A 99 18.03 -10.53 -9.08
N GLY A 100 19.08 -11.02 -8.43
CA GLY A 100 20.32 -11.35 -9.09
C GLY A 100 19.95 -12.29 -10.23
N SER A 101 20.39 -11.94 -11.44
CA SER A 101 20.16 -12.70 -12.66
C SER A 101 20.41 -14.19 -12.43
N LEU A 102 19.35 -14.98 -12.30
CA LEU A 102 19.41 -16.45 -12.32
C LEU A 102 19.35 -16.98 -13.76
N VAL A 103 19.81 -16.19 -14.72
CA VAL A 103 20.06 -16.64 -16.09
C VAL A 103 21.53 -16.43 -16.40
N SER A 104 22.36 -17.32 -15.87
CA SER A 104 23.63 -17.69 -16.50
C SER A 104 23.40 -19.02 -17.18
N ALA A 105 23.09 -18.95 -18.48
CA ALA A 105 23.15 -20.09 -19.40
C ALA A 105 24.61 -20.39 -19.77
#